data_AF-Q6FN16-F1
#
_entry.id   AF-Q6FN16-F1
#
_cell.length_a   1.000
_cell.length_b   1.000
_cell.length_c   1.000
_cell.angle_alpha   90.00
_cell.angle_beta   90.00
_cell.angle_gamma   90.00
#
_symmetry.space_group_name_H-M   'P 1'
#
loop_
_entity.id
_entity.type
_entity.pdbx_description
1 polymer ?
#
loop_
_entity_poly.entity_id
_entity_poly.type
_entity_poly.pdbx_seq_one_letter_code
_entity_poly.pdbx_strand_id
1 'polypeptide(L)'
;MSKSTLEQPEYVKERLESLAEVDRQLCSMLQEASQVAFTYGEVLRGNAMMKPQFQEHVSAFYSTLDNASGKLKKEIELLDENVGNRLLPINVNKKALGQDDDKLKEQMETLKEFLKTDNEETSTS
;
A
#
# COMPACT_ATOMS: atom_id res chain seq x y z
N MET A 1 -4.56 4.41 45.48
CA MET A 1 -5.03 4.25 44.10
C MET A 1 -4.59 5.47 43.30
N SER A 2 -3.77 5.28 42.27
CA SER A 2 -4.02 5.85 40.94
C SER A 2 -2.88 5.38 40.05
N LYS A 3 -3.09 4.24 39.37
CA LYS A 3 -2.43 4.02 38.09
C LYS A 3 -3.11 5.02 37.15
N SER A 4 -2.70 6.28 37.16
CA SER A 4 -3.00 7.18 36.05
C SER A 4 -2.21 6.62 34.89
N THR A 5 -2.89 5.79 34.09
CA THR A 5 -2.49 5.35 32.75
C THR A 5 -1.49 6.34 32.20
N LEU A 6 -0.24 5.92 32.00
CA LEU A 6 0.78 6.71 31.33
C LEU A 6 0.15 7.17 30.02
N GLU A 7 -0.36 8.41 29.99
CA GLU A 7 -0.85 9.01 28.77
C GLU A 7 0.32 8.96 27.81
N GLN A 8 0.14 8.26 26.69
CA GLN A 8 1.17 8.23 25.67
C GLN A 8 1.44 9.68 25.25
N PRO A 9 2.71 10.07 25.04
CA PRO A 9 3.02 11.41 24.54
C PRO A 9 2.17 11.71 23.30
N GLU A 10 1.64 12.92 23.15
CA GLU A 10 0.74 13.29 22.04
C GLU A 10 1.31 12.86 20.68
N TYR A 11 2.63 13.01 20.50
CA TYR A 11 3.34 12.53 19.33
C TYR A 11 3.14 11.03 19.05
N VAL A 12 3.26 10.16 20.06
CA VAL A 12 3.04 8.71 19.91
C VAL A 12 1.60 8.42 19.53
N LYS A 13 0.63 9.14 20.11
CA LYS A 13 -0.78 9.00 19.78
C LYS A 13 -1.04 9.38 18.32
N GLU A 14 -0.50 10.51 17.85
CA GLU A 14 -0.59 10.90 16.44
C GLU A 14 0.02 9.85 15.50
N ARG A 15 1.17 9.26 15.86
CA ARG A 15 1.80 8.20 15.05
C ARG A 15 0.94 6.94 15.01
N LEU A 16 0.34 6.54 16.14
CA LEU A 16 -0.58 5.41 16.20
C LEU A 16 -1.86 5.65 15.40
N GLU A 17 -2.41 6.87 15.42
CA GLU A 17 -3.56 7.25 14.59
C GLU A 17 -3.22 7.23 13.10
N SER A 18 -2.03 7.73 12.72
CA SER A 18 -1.48 7.66 11.36
C SER A 18 -1.35 6.21 10.88
N LEU A 19 -0.79 5.33 11.72
CA LEU A 19 -0.66 3.90 11.42
C LEU A 19 -2.02 3.19 11.31
N ALA A 20 -2.97 3.51 12.18
CA ALA A 20 -4.33 2.97 12.12
C ALA A 20 -5.10 3.42 10.86
N GLU A 21 -4.78 4.59 10.32
CA GLU A 21 -5.30 5.04 9.03
C GLU A 21 -4.70 4.22 7.86
N VAL A 22 -3.40 3.92 7.90
CA VAL A 22 -2.76 3.02 6.92
C VAL A 22 -3.37 1.62 6.99
N ASP A 23 -3.57 1.08 8.19
CA ASP A 23 -4.21 -0.24 8.38
C ASP A 23 -5.62 -0.30 7.79
N ARG A 24 -6.43 0.76 7.99
CA ARG A 24 -7.75 0.88 7.36
C ARG A 24 -7.67 0.89 5.84
N GLN A 25 -6.67 1.55 5.26
CA GLN A 25 -6.46 1.52 3.81
C GLN A 25 -6.09 0.12 3.29
N LEU A 26 -5.24 -0.61 4.02
CA LEU A 26 -4.90 -2.00 3.67
C LEU A 26 -6.14 -2.92 3.73
N CYS A 27 -6.99 -2.75 4.75
CA CYS A 27 -8.27 -3.45 4.83
C CYS A 27 -9.18 -3.12 3.63
N SER A 28 -9.29 -1.83 3.26
CA SER A 28 -10.04 -1.42 2.08
C SER A 28 -9.48 -2.02 0.80
N MET A 29 -8.16 -2.11 0.64
CA MET A 29 -7.54 -2.77 -0.52
C MET A 29 -7.90 -4.24 -0.63
N LEU A 30 -7.94 -4.97 0.50
CA LEU A 30 -8.37 -6.37 0.50
C LEU A 30 -9.83 -6.50 0.06
N GLN A 31 -10.68 -5.56 0.48
CA GLN A 31 -12.06 -5.50 0.01
C GLN A 31 -12.12 -5.22 -1.49
N GLU A 32 -11.40 -4.21 -2.00
CA GLU A 32 -11.35 -3.93 -3.43
C GLU A 32 -10.84 -5.14 -4.24
N ALA A 33 -9.79 -5.82 -3.78
CA ALA A 33 -9.29 -7.03 -4.43
C ALA A 33 -10.35 -8.13 -4.51
N SER A 34 -11.16 -8.30 -3.46
CA SER A 34 -12.28 -9.25 -3.48
C SER A 34 -13.34 -8.88 -4.53
N GLN A 35 -13.63 -7.59 -4.67
CA GLN A 35 -14.59 -7.09 -5.66
C GLN A 35 -14.04 -7.19 -7.10
N VAL A 36 -12.75 -6.92 -7.30
CA VAL A 36 -12.06 -7.15 -8.58
C VAL A 36 -12.18 -8.62 -8.97
N ALA A 37 -11.88 -9.56 -8.07
CA ALA A 37 -11.98 -10.99 -8.35
C ALA A 37 -13.43 -11.41 -8.69
N PHE A 38 -14.41 -10.90 -7.95
CA PHE A 38 -15.83 -11.17 -8.19
C PHE A 38 -16.29 -10.62 -9.56
N THR A 39 -16.06 -9.33 -9.82
CA THR A 39 -16.48 -8.67 -11.05
C THR A 39 -15.78 -9.23 -12.27
N TYR A 40 -14.49 -9.59 -12.16
CA TYR A 40 -13.77 -10.29 -13.22
C TYR A 40 -14.37 -11.66 -13.53
N GLY A 41 -14.69 -12.44 -12.49
CA GLY A 41 -15.38 -13.73 -12.65
C GLY A 41 -16.71 -13.60 -13.38
N GLU A 42 -17.49 -12.55 -13.11
CA GLU A 42 -18.75 -12.28 -13.82
C GLU A 42 -18.55 -11.81 -15.26
N VAL A 43 -17.54 -10.99 -15.53
CA VAL A 43 -17.17 -10.59 -16.90
C VAL A 43 -16.77 -11.82 -17.72
N LEU A 44 -16.00 -12.75 -17.16
CA LEU A 44 -15.62 -14.01 -17.81
C LEU A 44 -16.83 -14.92 -18.10
N ARG A 45 -17.89 -14.84 -17.29
CA ARG A 45 -19.16 -15.55 -17.50
C ARG A 45 -20.04 -14.90 -18.58
N GLY A 46 -19.57 -13.83 -19.21
CA GLY A 46 -20.29 -13.10 -20.26
C GLY A 46 -21.13 -11.94 -19.74
N ASN A 47 -21.07 -11.61 -18.45
CA ASN A 47 -21.76 -10.47 -17.90
C ASN A 47 -20.96 -9.17 -18.15
N ALA A 48 -21.01 -8.68 -19.38
CA ALA A 48 -20.32 -7.46 -19.79
C ALA A 48 -20.78 -6.20 -19.04
N MET A 49 -21.96 -6.24 -18.38
CA MET A 49 -22.44 -5.14 -17.53
C MET A 49 -21.59 -4.93 -16.28
N MET A 50 -20.77 -5.90 -15.88
CA MET A 50 -19.85 -5.81 -14.74
C MET A 50 -18.51 -5.13 -15.07
N LYS A 51 -18.24 -4.88 -16.36
CA LYS A 51 -16.97 -4.27 -16.80
C LYS A 51 -16.72 -2.89 -16.16
N PRO A 52 -17.69 -1.97 -16.02
CA PRO A 52 -17.49 -0.70 -15.34
C PRO A 52 -17.09 -0.88 -13.87
N GLN A 53 -17.76 -1.79 -13.13
CA GLN A 53 -17.44 -2.06 -11.73
C GLN A 53 -16.06 -2.67 -11.57
N PHE A 54 -15.68 -3.61 -12.46
CA PHE A 54 -14.32 -4.15 -12.48
C PHE A 54 -13.28 -3.04 -12.64
N GLN A 55 -13.47 -2.13 -13.60
CA GLN A 55 -12.57 -1.00 -13.82
C GLN A 55 -12.51 -0.06 -12.62
N GLU A 56 -13.66 0.20 -11.99
CA GLU A 56 -13.75 1.02 -10.78
C GLU A 56 -12.97 0.41 -9.61
N HIS A 57 -13.18 -0.88 -9.30
CA HIS A 57 -12.49 -1.57 -8.22
C HIS A 57 -10.98 -1.70 -8.47
N VAL A 58 -10.56 -1.94 -9.72
CA VAL A 58 -9.13 -1.95 -10.09
C VAL A 58 -8.51 -0.57 -9.86
N SER A 59 -9.19 0.49 -10.30
CA SER A 59 -8.72 1.87 -10.09
C SER A 59 -8.64 2.23 -8.60
N ALA A 60 -9.68 1.87 -7.83
CA ALA A 60 -9.74 2.09 -6.39
C ALA A 60 -8.64 1.32 -5.64
N PHE A 61 -8.39 0.07 -6.02
CA PHE A 61 -7.31 -0.74 -5.45
C PHE A 61 -5.94 -0.08 -5.62
N TYR A 62 -5.58 0.30 -6.85
CA TYR A 62 -4.28 0.92 -7.13
C TYR A 62 -4.17 2.33 -6.54
N SER A 63 -5.25 3.11 -6.53
CA SER A 63 -5.29 4.42 -5.88
C SER A 63 -5.07 4.30 -4.37
N THR A 64 -5.67 3.30 -3.74
CA THR A 64 -5.49 3.05 -2.31
C THR A 64 -4.09 2.53 -2.01
N LEU A 65 -3.53 1.67 -2.86
CA LEU A 65 -2.14 1.20 -2.75
C LEU A 65 -1.13 2.35 -2.81
N ASP A 66 -1.29 3.26 -3.76
CA ASP A 66 -0.42 4.44 -3.91
C ASP A 66 -0.51 5.34 -2.68
N ASN A 67 -1.73 5.60 -2.20
CA ASN A 67 -1.96 6.42 -1.01
C ASN A 67 -1.38 5.77 0.26
N ALA A 68 -1.62 4.48 0.47
CA ALA A 68 -1.10 3.73 1.61
C ALA A 68 0.43 3.67 1.60
N SER A 69 1.03 3.42 0.43
CA SER A 69 2.49 3.41 0.26
C SER A 69 3.09 4.79 0.53
N GLY A 70 2.48 5.85 0.02
CA GLY A 70 2.90 7.23 0.28
C GLY A 70 2.79 7.63 1.75
N LYS A 71 1.71 7.23 2.44
CA LYS A 71 1.55 7.45 3.89
C LYS A 71 2.57 6.66 4.70
N LEU A 72 2.79 5.39 4.35
CA LEU A 72 3.76 4.55 5.04
C LEU A 72 5.18 5.11 4.88
N LYS A 73 5.56 5.56 3.68
CA LYS A 73 6.86 6.19 3.44
C LYS A 73 7.04 7.44 4.30
N LYS A 74 6.03 8.32 4.35
CA LYS A 74 6.04 9.52 5.22
C LYS A 74 6.13 9.15 6.70
N GLU A 75 5.43 8.11 7.14
CA GLU A 75 5.48 7.64 8.52
C GLU A 75 6.86 7.10 8.86
N ILE A 76 7.50 6.35 7.96
CA ILE A 76 8.88 5.88 8.13
C ILE A 76 9.86 7.06 8.18
N GLU A 77 9.72 8.06 7.30
CA GLU A 77 10.55 9.28 7.33
C GLU A 77 10.40 10.03 8.66
N LEU A 78 9.16 10.21 9.14
CA LEU A 78 8.90 10.84 10.44
C LEU A 78 9.48 10.03 11.59
N LEU A 79 9.37 8.70 11.55
CA LEU A 79 9.99 7.85 12.56
C LEU A 79 11.52 7.95 12.49
N ASP A 80 12.15 7.89 11.31
CA ASP A 80 13.61 8.01 11.15
C ASP A 80 14.14 9.36 11.67
N GLU A 81 13.43 10.47 11.42
CA GLU A 81 13.79 11.80 11.93
C GLU A 81 13.65 11.93 13.46
N ASN A 82 12.75 11.14 14.06
CA ASN A 82 12.44 11.21 15.49
C ASN A 82 13.07 10.08 16.31
N VAL A 83 13.54 9.01 15.67
CA VAL A 83 14.43 8.00 16.25
C VAL A 83 15.82 8.62 16.37
N GLY A 84 16.28 8.81 17.59
CA GLY A 84 17.46 9.62 17.90
C GLY A 84 17.11 10.90 18.67
N ASN A 85 16.13 11.66 18.17
CA ASN A 85 15.81 12.99 18.67
C ASN A 85 14.67 13.02 19.72
N ARG A 86 13.67 12.13 19.61
CA ARG A 86 12.46 12.18 20.45
C ARG A 86 11.97 10.83 20.96
N LEU A 87 12.06 9.76 20.16
CA LEU A 87 11.43 8.47 20.49
C LEU A 87 12.35 7.57 21.30
N LEU A 88 13.60 7.40 20.87
CA LEU A 88 14.69 6.74 21.61
C LEU A 88 16.01 7.22 21.01
N PRO A 89 17.02 7.67 21.79
CA PRO A 89 18.34 8.00 21.26
C PRO A 89 19.08 6.72 20.82
N ILE A 90 18.74 6.18 19.64
CA ILE A 90 19.47 5.06 19.03
C ILE A 90 19.67 5.36 17.54
N ASN A 91 20.92 5.27 17.11
CA ASN A 91 21.41 5.56 15.77
C ASN A 91 20.88 4.50 14.78
N VAL A 92 19.75 4.76 14.12
CA VAL A 92 19.22 3.88 13.08
C VAL A 92 20.04 4.03 11.80
N ASN A 93 20.65 2.93 11.39
CA ASN A 93 21.51 2.85 10.21
C ASN A 93 20.66 3.02 8.95
N LYS A 94 20.74 4.17 8.29
CA LYS A 94 20.04 4.58 7.05
C LYS A 94 20.13 3.63 5.84
N LYS A 95 20.80 2.48 5.97
CA LYS A 95 20.94 1.48 4.89
C LYS A 95 19.66 0.69 4.60
N ALA A 96 18.74 0.58 5.55
CA ALA A 96 17.52 -0.22 5.36
C ALA A 96 16.50 0.44 4.40
N LEU A 97 16.40 1.77 4.41
CA LEU A 97 15.37 2.49 3.65
C LEU A 97 15.55 2.41 2.13
N GLY A 98 16.78 2.26 1.64
CA GLY A 98 17.07 2.17 0.20
C GLY A 98 16.71 0.83 -0.44
N GLN A 99 16.65 -0.27 0.33
CA GLN A 99 16.39 -1.60 -0.21
C GLN A 99 14.94 -1.78 -0.69
N ASP A 100 13.98 -1.12 -0.05
CA ASP A 100 12.57 -1.24 -0.41
C ASP A 100 12.27 -0.55 -1.76
N ASP A 101 12.86 0.62 -2.00
CA ASP A 101 12.76 1.35 -3.28
C ASP A 101 13.38 0.54 -4.45
N ASP A 102 14.49 -0.17 -4.20
CA ASP A 102 15.14 -1.02 -5.21
C ASP A 102 14.27 -2.23 -5.57
N LYS A 103 13.64 -2.88 -4.57
CA LYS A 103 12.77 -4.04 -4.79
C LYS A 103 11.46 -3.66 -5.49
N LEU A 104 10.89 -2.50 -5.19
CA LEU A 104 9.70 -2.00 -5.88
C LEU A 104 9.97 -1.75 -7.37
N LYS A 105 11.14 -1.18 -7.70
CA LYS A 105 11.55 -0.99 -9.11
C LYS A 105 11.70 -2.30 -9.85
N GLU A 106 12.32 -3.31 -9.22
CA GLU A 106 12.48 -4.64 -9.82
C GLU A 106 11.12 -5.28 -10.18
N GLN A 107 10.14 -5.20 -9.27
CA GLN A 107 8.80 -5.71 -9.54
C GLN A 107 8.09 -4.93 -10.65
N MET A 108 8.29 -3.62 -10.73
CA MET A 108 7.70 -2.78 -11.77
C MET A 108 8.26 -3.08 -13.17
N GLU A 109 9.56 -3.37 -13.28
CA GLU A 109 10.18 -3.79 -14.55
C GLU A 109 9.71 -5.18 -14.98
N THR A 110 9.57 -6.12 -14.04
CA THR A 110 9.00 -7.44 -14.30
C THR A 110 7.59 -7.33 -14.88
N LEU A 111 6.73 -6.48 -14.31
CA LEU A 111 5.37 -6.27 -14.79
C LEU A 111 5.33 -5.64 -16.20
N LYS A 112 6.25 -4.71 -16.51
CA LYS A 112 6.38 -4.13 -17.85
C LYS A 112 6.82 -5.16 -18.89
N GLU A 113 7.66 -6.13 -18.51
CA GLU A 113 8.07 -7.21 -19.40
C GLU A 113 6.89 -8.11 -19.75
N PHE A 114 6.11 -8.55 -18.75
CA PHE A 114 4.89 -9.32 -18.98
C PHE A 114 3.88 -8.62 -19.90
N LEU A 115 3.66 -7.31 -19.70
CA LEU A 115 2.75 -6.52 -20.54
C LEU A 115 3.23 -6.33 -21.99
N LYS A 116 4.54 -6.47 -22.25
CA LYS A 116 5.10 -6.48 -23.61
C LYS A 116 4.91 -7.84 -24.26
N THR A 117 5.15 -8.93 -23.52
CA THR A 117 4.94 -10.29 -24.02
C THR A 117 3.48 -10.55 -24.39
N ASP A 118 2.52 -10.10 -23.57
CA ASP A 118 1.08 -10.23 -23.87
C ASP A 118 0.65 -9.43 -25.13
N ASN A 119 1.35 -8.34 -25.46
CA ASN A 119 1.09 -7.57 -26.68
C ASN A 119 1.72 -8.19 -27.94
N GLU A 120 2.74 -9.04 -27.81
CA GLU A 120 3.33 -9.75 -28.95
C GLU A 120 2.53 -11.03 -29.29
N GLU A 121 1.95 -11.71 -28.29
CA GLU A 121 1.10 -12.89 -28.53
C GLU A 121 -0.25 -12.55 -29.19
N THR A 122 -0.74 -11.31 -29.05
CA THR A 122 -1.98 -10.87 -29.72
C THR A 122 -1.78 -10.37 -31.16
N SER A 123 -0.54 -10.30 -31.66
CA SER A 123 -0.25 -9.93 -33.06
C SER A 123 0.07 -11.12 -33.97
N THR A 124 0.02 -12.36 -33.47
CA THR A 124 0.22 -13.56 -34.29
C THR A 124 -0.80 -14.65 -34.01
N SER A 125 -2.07 -14.42 -34.39
CA SER A 125 -2.97 -15.36 -35.10
C SER A 125 -4.39 -14.81 -35.21
#